data_AF-A0A8J7DV80-F1
#
_entry.id   AF-A0A8J7DV80-F1
#
_cell.length_a   1.000
_cell.length_b   1.000
_cell.length_c   1.000
_cell.angle_alpha   90.00
_cell.angle_beta   90.00
_cell.angle_gamma   90.00
#
_symmetry.space_group_name_H-M   'P 1'
#
loop_
_entity.id
_entity.type
_entity.pdbx_description
1 polymer ?
#
loop_
_entity_poly.entity_id
_entity_poly.type
_entity_poly.pdbx_seq_one_letter_code
_entity_poly.pdbx_strand_id
1 'polypeptide(L)' 'MNSDAGQMTWRPDGASSTDMLYLRSGNLEPWQPYTHFPEIALPDPPGFSIGYATFLALLKKEWQAV' A
#
# COMPACT_ATOMS: atom_id res chain seq x y z
N MET A 1 2.47 5.81 -20.61
CA MET A 1 2.33 5.86 -19.15
C MET A 1 2.04 4.43 -18.74
N ASN A 2 3.04 3.73 -18.21
CA ASN A 2 2.91 2.31 -17.88
C ASN A 2 2.04 2.19 -16.63
N SER A 3 0.75 1.96 -16.83
CA SER A 3 -0.24 1.76 -15.75
C SER A 3 -0.19 0.34 -15.15
N ASP A 4 0.96 -0.34 -15.24
CA ASP A 4 1.13 -1.72 -14.73
C ASP A 4 1.57 -1.73 -13.25
N ALA A 5 1.88 -0.57 -12.68
CA ALA A 5 2.22 -0.43 -11.27
C ALA A 5 0.94 -0.34 -10.42
N GLY A 6 0.85 -1.17 -9.38
CA GLY A 6 -0.30 -1.22 -8.48
C GLY A 6 -0.52 0.09 -7.72
N GLN A 7 -1.67 0.19 -7.05
CA GLN A 7 -2.07 1.34 -6.25
C GLN A 7 -1.99 1.02 -4.75
N MET A 8 -1.78 2.06 -3.95
CA MET A 8 -1.63 1.96 -2.50
C MET A 8 -2.34 3.11 -1.79
N THR A 9 -2.97 2.82 -0.66
CA THR A 9 -3.70 3.80 0.14
C THR A 9 -3.74 3.41 1.61
N TRP A 10 -3.89 4.37 2.50
CA TRP A 10 -4.24 4.14 3.91
C TRP A 10 -5.74 4.29 4.17
N ARG A 11 -6.54 4.61 3.15
CA ARG A 11 -7.99 4.83 3.26
C ARG A 11 -8.72 4.09 2.16
N PRO A 12 -8.76 2.74 2.21
CA PRO A 12 -9.63 2.00 1.30
C PRO A 12 -11.07 2.43 1.57
N ASP A 13 -11.77 2.89 0.52
CA ASP A 13 -13.19 3.28 0.59
C ASP A 13 -13.53 4.49 1.49
N GLY A 14 -12.56 5.36 1.78
CA GLY A 14 -12.80 6.51 2.68
C GLY A 14 -13.01 6.12 4.14
N ALA A 15 -12.67 4.88 4.51
CA ALA A 15 -12.68 4.42 5.89
C ALA A 15 -11.76 5.30 6.76
N SER A 16 -12.23 5.62 7.97
CA SER A 16 -11.54 6.49 8.92
C SER A 16 -10.27 5.89 9.52
N SER A 17 -10.06 4.58 9.36
CA SER A 17 -8.94 3.84 9.91
C SER A 17 -7.72 4.02 9.00
N THR A 18 -6.81 4.91 9.39
CA THR A 18 -5.56 5.23 8.66
C THR A 18 -4.35 4.45 9.16
N ASP A 19 -4.57 3.46 10.02
CA ASP A 19 -3.51 2.81 10.76
C ASP A 19 -2.67 1.86 9.90
N MET A 20 -3.15 1.44 8.73
CA MET A 20 -2.54 0.38 7.93
C MET A 20 -2.58 0.64 6.42
N LEU A 21 -1.51 0.25 5.71
CA LEU A 21 -1.42 0.33 4.26
C LEU A 21 -2.24 -0.78 3.56
N TYR A 22 -2.99 -0.39 2.56
CA TYR A 22 -3.72 -1.26 1.63
C TYR A 22 -3.17 -1.11 0.23
N LEU A 23 -3.14 -2.23 -0.49
CA LEU A 23 -2.59 -2.39 -1.82
C LEU A 23 -3.65 -2.97 -2.75
N ARG A 24 -3.62 -2.60 -4.03
CA ARG A 24 -4.39 -3.25 -5.10
C ARG A 24 -3.58 -3.24 -6.39
N SER A 25 -3.64 -4.31 -7.17
CA SER A 25 -2.89 -4.39 -8.43
C SER A 25 -3.58 -3.64 -9.57
N GLY A 26 -4.89 -3.40 -9.48
CA GLY A 26 -5.64 -2.61 -10.46
C GLY A 26 -6.88 -1.93 -9.86
N ASN A 27 -7.43 -0.95 -10.57
CA ASN A 27 -8.56 -0.13 -10.10
C ASN A 27 -9.83 -0.94 -9.79
N LEU A 28 -9.98 -2.11 -10.41
CA LEU A 28 -11.12 -3.02 -10.26
C LEU A 28 -10.89 -4.08 -9.18
N GLU A 29 -9.66 -4.23 -8.70
CA GLU A 29 -9.36 -5.16 -7.62
C GLU A 29 -9.71 -4.56 -6.26
N PRO A 30 -10.21 -5.38 -5.32
CA PRO A 30 -10.46 -4.93 -3.96
C PRO A 30 -9.16 -4.53 -3.28
N TRP A 31 -9.23 -3.51 -2.43
CA TRP A 31 -8.12 -3.16 -1.55
C TRP A 31 -7.81 -4.33 -0.62
N GLN A 32 -6.56 -4.77 -0.63
CA GLN A 32 -6.07 -5.83 0.24
C GLN A 32 -5.03 -5.26 1.21
N PRO A 33 -5.02 -5.70 2.47
CA PRO A 33 -3.99 -5.29 3.42
C PRO A 33 -2.59 -5.68 2.92
N TYR A 34 -1.58 -4.82 3.09
CA TYR A 34 -0.21 -5.13 2.63
C TYR A 34 0.36 -6.41 3.27
N THR A 35 -0.15 -6.83 4.43
CA THR A 35 0.24 -8.08 5.12
C THR A 35 -0.13 -9.34 4.35
N HIS A 36 -1.09 -9.27 3.42
CA HIS A 36 -1.39 -10.38 2.50
C HIS A 36 -0.27 -10.61 1.47
N PHE A 37 0.67 -9.68 1.34
CA PHE A 37 1.79 -9.75 0.41
C PHE A 37 3.12 -9.76 1.17
N PRO A 38 3.46 -10.86 1.88
CA PRO A 38 4.67 -10.94 2.69
C PRO A 38 5.96 -10.79 1.87
N GLU A 39 5.91 -11.02 0.56
CA GLU A 39 7.03 -10.86 -0.37
C GLU A 39 7.47 -9.39 -0.59
N ILE A 40 6.55 -8.43 -0.39
CA ILE A 40 6.82 -7.00 -0.48
C ILE A 40 6.69 -6.29 0.87
N ALA A 41 6.15 -6.96 1.88
CA ALA A 41 6.00 -6.41 3.22
C ALA A 41 7.37 -6.21 3.88
N LEU A 42 7.65 -4.95 4.24
CA LEU A 42 8.85 -4.58 4.99
C LEU A 42 8.49 -4.25 6.44
N PRO A 43 9.37 -4.56 7.40
CA PRO A 43 9.16 -4.19 8.79
C PRO A 43 9.22 -2.67 8.95
N ASP A 44 8.23 -2.11 9.65
CA ASP A 44 8.14 -0.68 9.87
C ASP A 44 9.09 -0.20 10.98
N PRO A 45 9.66 1.01 10.85
CA PRO A 45 10.41 1.61 11.94
C PRO A 45 9.48 1.95 13.12
N PRO A 46 9.98 1.92 14.37
CA PRO A 46 9.18 2.29 15.52
C PRO A 46 8.70 3.75 15.42
N GLY A 47 7.41 3.98 15.67
CA GLY A 47 6.79 5.31 15.66
C GLY A 47 6.17 5.75 14.32
N PHE A 48 6.17 4.90 13.30
CA PHE A 48 5.52 5.16 12.00
C PHE A 48 4.22 4.37 11.83
N SER A 49 3.39 4.78 10.87
CA SER A 49 2.17 4.07 10.46
C SER A 49 2.49 2.66 9.95
N ILE A 50 1.55 1.74 10.14
CA ILE A 50 1.73 0.34 9.75
C ILE A 50 1.75 0.25 8.21
N GLY A 51 2.83 -0.30 7.66
CA GLY A 51 3.11 -0.39 6.23
C GLY A 51 3.89 0.80 5.65
N TYR A 52 4.38 1.75 6.45
CA TYR A 52 5.19 2.89 5.97
C TYR A 52 6.46 2.46 5.21
N ALA A 53 7.20 1.46 5.72
CA ALA A 53 8.40 0.97 5.03
C ALA A 53 8.04 0.34 3.67
N THR A 54 6.96 -0.45 3.65
CA THR A 54 6.41 -1.06 2.44
C THR A 54 5.99 0.02 1.43
N PHE A 55 5.29 1.07 1.88
CA PHE A 55 4.89 2.19 1.04
C PHE A 55 6.08 2.87 0.36
N LEU A 56 7.16 3.14 1.09
CA LEU A 56 8.37 3.73 0.50
C LEU A 56 9.03 2.82 -0.53
N ALA A 57 9.01 1.51 -0.30
CA ALA A 57 9.55 0.54 -1.26
C ALA A 57 8.69 0.47 -2.53
N LEU A 58 7.37 0.53 -2.39
CA LEU A 58 6.43 0.52 -3.52
C LEU A 58 6.45 1.84 -4.30
N LEU A 59 6.61 2.98 -3.63
CA LEU A 59 6.82 4.28 -4.28
C LEU A 59 8.05 4.27 -5.19
N LYS A 60 9.14 3.63 -4.76
CA LYS A 60 10.34 3.44 -5.59
C LYS A 60 10.10 2.53 -6.80
N LYS A 61 9.09 1.67 -6.74
CA LYS A 61 8.61 0.82 -7.84
C LYS A 61 7.51 1.49 -8.66
N GLU A 62 7.35 2.81 -8.53
CA GLU A 62 6.38 3.61 -9.27
C GLU A 62 4.91 3.23 -8.97
N TRP A 63 4.64 2.59 -7.83
CA TRP A 63 3.26 2.38 -7.39
C TRP A 63 2.58 3.72 -7.12
N GLN A 64 1.27 3.77 -7.37
CA GLN A 64 0.49 4.99 -7.24
C GLN A 64 -0.15 5.10 -5.85
N ALA A 65 0.18 6.14 -5.11
CA ALA A 65 -0.54 6.49 -3.88
C ALA A 65 -1.87 7.20 -4.22
N VAL A 66 -2.98 6.75 -3.64
CA VAL A 66 -4.34 7.31 -3.86
C VAL A 66 -5.06 7.63 -2.56
#